data_AF-A0A914XGL7-F1
#
_entry.id   AF-A0A914XGL7-F1
#
_cell.length_a   1.000
_cell.length_b   1.000
_cell.length_c   1.000
_cell.angle_alpha   90.00
_cell.angle_beta   90.00
_cell.angle_gamma   90.00
#
_symmetry.space_group_name_H-M   'P 1'
#
loop_
_entity.id
_entity.type
_entity.pdbx_description
1 polymer ?
#
loop_
_entity_poly.entity_id
_entity_poly.type
_entity_poly.pdbx_seq_one_letter_code
_entity_poly.pdbx_strand_id
1 'polypeptide(L)'
;MATRKAVYPSLPLDDTLLNRVVSNAKDWALCHGFVTRPREHADKSDSCSHAHFMLLPSKVPRGIFEQATNVQKDMNLLYFLVSWDYDFVNESLREFAKVDEFTRRLLQIYTTIYEEGINQKTVIQLQRSDYICHSTVKGVQLKQVKVNVMPADGGSMGDLCTKMHTDIFRVLGFAKKETERLVPKNNSTATHAAALFRAWYGLFSTWAVFARTSCRF
;
A
#
# COMPACT_ATOMS: atom_id res chain seq x y z
N MET A 1 24.00 30.71 -17.56
CA MET A 1 22.77 29.95 -17.84
C MET A 1 22.80 28.68 -17.00
N ALA A 2 22.05 28.64 -15.89
CA ALA A 2 21.95 27.41 -15.09
C ALA A 2 21.24 26.34 -15.93
N THR A 3 21.96 25.29 -16.30
CA THR A 3 21.38 24.08 -16.89
C THR A 3 20.24 23.62 -15.99
N ARG A 4 19.01 23.59 -16.52
CA ARG A 4 17.86 23.01 -15.82
C ARG A 4 18.23 21.57 -15.47
N LYS A 5 18.60 21.32 -14.21
CA LYS A 5 18.90 19.97 -13.72
C LYS A 5 17.69 19.08 -13.99
N ALA A 6 17.95 17.90 -14.57
CA ALA A 6 16.89 16.97 -14.94
C ALA A 6 16.06 16.60 -13.71
N VAL A 7 14.74 16.74 -13.81
CA VAL A 7 13.80 16.46 -12.71
C VAL A 7 13.67 14.94 -12.46
N TYR A 8 14.26 14.10 -13.30
CA TYR A 8 14.19 12.64 -13.26
C TYR A 8 15.37 12.08 -14.09
N PRO A 9 15.86 10.85 -13.86
CA PRO A 9 16.92 10.26 -14.68
C PRO A 9 16.62 10.35 -16.18
N SER A 10 17.60 10.81 -16.95
CA SER A 10 17.53 10.76 -18.41
C SER A 10 17.56 9.31 -18.87
N LEU A 11 16.66 8.94 -19.78
CA LEU A 11 16.54 7.59 -20.32
C LEU A 11 16.78 7.61 -21.84
N PRO A 12 17.37 6.55 -22.44
CA PRO A 12 17.88 5.36 -21.77
C PRO A 12 19.14 5.64 -20.92
N LEU A 13 19.40 4.78 -19.93
CA LEU A 13 20.69 4.78 -19.23
C LEU A 13 21.73 4.13 -20.13
N ASP A 14 22.98 4.60 -20.04
CA ASP A 14 24.14 3.91 -20.61
C ASP A 14 24.21 2.46 -20.09
N ASP A 15 24.62 1.50 -20.93
CA ASP A 15 24.60 0.07 -20.59
C ASP A 15 25.50 -0.29 -19.40
N THR A 16 26.65 0.38 -19.28
CA THR A 16 27.57 0.16 -18.15
C THR A 16 26.91 0.64 -16.86
N LEU A 17 26.29 1.82 -16.90
CA LEU A 17 25.55 2.36 -15.76
C LEU A 17 24.32 1.50 -15.43
N LEU A 18 23.56 1.06 -16.43
CA LEU A 18 22.37 0.23 -16.27
C LEU A 18 22.73 -1.10 -15.57
N ASN A 19 23.75 -1.81 -16.05
CA ASN A 19 24.19 -3.07 -15.47
C ASN A 19 24.63 -2.89 -14.00
N ARG A 20 25.37 -1.81 -13.71
CA ARG A 20 25.77 -1.49 -12.33
C ARG A 20 24.55 -1.23 -11.44
N VAL A 21 23.59 -0.43 -11.90
CA VAL A 21 22.38 -0.10 -11.13
C VAL A 21 21.50 -1.33 -10.90
N VAL A 22 21.36 -2.20 -11.90
CA VAL A 22 20.63 -3.46 -11.79
C VAL A 22 21.28 -4.41 -10.77
N SER A 23 22.61 -4.59 -10.85
CA SER A 23 23.34 -5.41 -9.88
C SER A 23 23.16 -4.87 -8.46
N ASN A 24 23.40 -3.58 -8.27
CA ASN A 24 23.25 -2.93 -6.97
C ASN A 24 21.83 -3.05 -6.41
N ALA A 25 20.80 -2.93 -7.25
CA ALA A 25 19.41 -3.06 -6.82
C ALA A 25 19.07 -4.48 -6.34
N LYS A 26 19.60 -5.51 -7.01
CA LYS A 26 19.43 -6.92 -6.60
C LYS A 26 20.13 -7.19 -5.26
N ASP A 27 21.38 -6.76 -5.14
CA ASP A 27 22.16 -6.94 -3.90
C ASP A 27 21.51 -6.18 -2.75
N TRP A 28 21.06 -4.93 -3.00
CA TRP A 28 20.31 -4.14 -2.03
C TRP A 28 19.07 -4.89 -1.55
N ALA A 29 18.29 -5.47 -2.46
CA ALA A 29 17.07 -6.18 -2.11
C ALA A 29 17.36 -7.40 -1.21
N LEU A 30 18.40 -8.17 -1.52
CA LEU A 30 18.83 -9.31 -0.69
C LEU A 30 19.31 -8.86 0.70
N CYS A 31 20.15 -7.83 0.77
CA CYS A 31 20.71 -7.34 2.03
C CYS A 31 19.69 -6.68 2.97
N HIS A 32 18.58 -6.15 2.43
CA HIS A 32 17.57 -5.43 3.20
C HIS A 32 16.26 -6.22 3.39
N GLY A 33 16.24 -7.49 3.01
CA GLY A 33 15.06 -8.35 3.15
C GLY A 33 13.91 -8.00 2.22
N PHE A 34 14.17 -7.32 1.10
CA PHE A 34 13.19 -7.14 0.02
C PHE A 34 13.14 -8.39 -0.86
N VAL A 35 12.73 -9.50 -0.24
CA VAL A 35 12.83 -10.85 -0.79
C VAL A 35 11.51 -11.59 -0.72
N THR A 36 11.37 -12.62 -1.55
CA THR A 36 10.25 -13.56 -1.55
C THR A 36 10.78 -14.98 -1.53
N ARG A 37 9.97 -15.93 -1.04
CA ARG A 37 10.29 -17.35 -1.18
C ARG A 37 10.17 -17.77 -2.65
N PRO A 38 11.06 -18.65 -3.15
CA PRO A 38 10.90 -19.24 -4.47
C PRO A 38 9.60 -20.03 -4.56
N ARG A 39 8.99 -20.07 -5.74
CA ARG A 39 7.69 -20.75 -5.93
C ARG A 39 7.82 -22.25 -5.70
N GLU A 40 8.97 -22.81 -6.04
CA GLU A 40 9.33 -24.22 -5.91
C GLU A 40 9.44 -24.66 -4.44
N HIS A 41 9.68 -23.71 -3.51
CA HIS A 41 9.93 -23.96 -2.09
C HIS A 41 9.17 -22.96 -1.18
N ALA A 42 7.89 -22.71 -1.49
CA ALA A 42 7.08 -21.70 -0.81
C ALA A 42 6.83 -21.98 0.70
N ASP A 43 6.98 -23.23 1.13
CA ASP A 43 6.83 -23.71 2.50
C ASP A 43 8.09 -23.50 3.35
N LYS A 44 9.25 -23.24 2.73
CA LYS A 44 10.56 -23.15 3.38
C LYS A 44 11.17 -21.76 3.27
N SER A 45 12.04 -21.41 4.21
CA SER A 45 12.74 -20.12 4.22
C SER A 45 14.26 -20.25 4.14
N ASP A 46 14.77 -21.45 3.85
CA ASP A 46 16.19 -21.76 3.68
C ASP A 46 16.79 -21.09 2.43
N SER A 47 15.94 -20.70 1.46
CA SER A 47 16.32 -19.94 0.27
C SER A 47 15.33 -18.81 0.01
N CYS A 48 15.82 -17.75 -0.64
CA CYS A 48 15.00 -16.61 -1.06
C CYS A 48 15.50 -16.04 -2.39
N SER A 49 14.63 -15.32 -3.07
CA SER A 49 14.94 -14.50 -4.24
C SER A 49 14.56 -13.05 -3.96
N HIS A 50 15.20 -12.08 -4.62
CA HIS A 50 14.72 -10.70 -4.52
C HIS A 50 13.26 -10.62 -4.99
N ALA A 51 12.47 -9.76 -4.35
CA ALA A 51 11.11 -9.49 -4.81
C ALA A 51 11.14 -8.87 -6.21
N HIS A 52 10.03 -8.99 -6.95
CA HIS A 52 9.89 -8.28 -8.22
C HIS A 52 9.69 -6.78 -7.95
N PHE A 53 10.47 -5.93 -8.63
CA PHE A 53 10.39 -4.47 -8.52
C PHE A 53 10.72 -3.78 -9.84
N MET A 54 10.25 -2.55 -9.99
CA MET A 54 10.68 -1.63 -11.05
C MET A 54 12.02 -1.02 -10.65
N LEU A 55 12.96 -0.91 -11.59
CA LEU A 55 14.28 -0.35 -11.31
C LEU A 55 14.22 1.14 -10.91
N LEU A 56 13.34 1.90 -11.57
CA LEU A 56 13.06 3.30 -11.27
C LEU A 56 11.56 3.48 -10.93
N PRO A 57 11.20 4.44 -10.07
CA PRO A 57 9.82 4.70 -9.69
C PRO A 57 9.04 5.29 -10.86
N SER A 58 7.84 4.77 -11.13
CA SER A 58 6.93 5.33 -12.13
C SER A 58 6.59 6.80 -11.81
N LYS A 59 6.46 7.62 -12.86
CA LYS A 59 6.10 9.04 -12.71
C LYS A 59 4.61 9.17 -12.45
N VAL A 60 4.26 9.80 -11.32
CA VAL A 60 2.89 10.15 -10.95
C VAL A 60 2.80 11.66 -10.75
N PRO A 61 1.79 12.35 -11.33
CA PRO A 61 1.59 13.77 -11.08
C PRO A 61 1.39 14.05 -9.59
N ARG A 62 2.10 15.05 -9.06
CA ARG A 62 2.09 15.37 -7.62
C ARG A 62 0.69 15.63 -7.06
N GLY A 63 -0.13 16.40 -7.78
CA GLY A 63 -1.50 16.69 -7.36
C GLY A 63 -2.38 15.43 -7.26
N ILE A 64 -2.15 14.44 -8.12
CA ILE A 64 -2.87 13.15 -8.09
C ILE A 64 -2.42 12.30 -6.89
N PHE A 65 -1.12 12.27 -6.61
CA PHE A 65 -0.57 11.61 -5.41
C PHE A 65 -1.13 12.24 -4.11
N GLU A 66 -1.17 13.57 -4.06
CA GLU A 66 -1.70 14.32 -2.92
C GLU A 66 -3.21 14.13 -2.76
N GLN A 67 -3.98 14.09 -3.85
CA GLN A 67 -5.40 13.77 -3.81
C GLN A 67 -5.66 12.38 -3.18
N ALA A 68 -4.96 11.34 -3.65
CA ALA A 68 -5.09 9.98 -3.10
C ALA A 68 -4.67 9.91 -1.62
N THR A 69 -3.62 10.66 -1.27
CA THR A 69 -3.13 10.79 0.11
C THR A 69 -4.17 11.42 1.04
N ASN A 70 -4.78 12.50 0.61
CA ASN A 70 -5.66 13.33 1.45
C ASN A 70 -6.99 12.62 1.71
N VAL A 71 -7.56 11.94 0.72
CA VAL A 71 -8.86 11.24 0.86
C VAL A 71 -8.78 9.99 1.74
N GLN A 72 -7.58 9.46 2.04
CA GLN A 72 -7.44 8.19 2.75
C GLN A 72 -8.11 8.18 4.14
N LYS A 73 -8.09 9.31 4.86
CA LYS A 73 -8.75 9.40 6.19
C LYS A 73 -10.26 9.32 6.06
N ASP A 74 -10.82 9.99 5.07
CA ASP A 74 -12.26 9.98 4.80
C ASP A 74 -12.70 8.58 4.33
N MET A 75 -11.92 7.92 3.47
CA MET A 75 -12.16 6.54 3.05
C MET A 75 -12.12 5.57 4.24
N ASN A 76 -11.21 5.78 5.18
CA ASN A 76 -11.10 4.93 6.36
C ASN A 76 -12.34 5.07 7.23
N LEU A 77 -12.78 6.31 7.51
CA LEU A 77 -13.99 6.57 8.28
C LEU A 77 -15.25 6.06 7.58
N LEU A 78 -15.37 6.27 6.27
CA LEU A 78 -16.50 5.80 5.48
C LEU A 78 -16.68 4.28 5.62
N TYR A 79 -15.63 3.51 5.34
CA TYR A 79 -15.70 2.05 5.42
C TYR A 79 -15.83 1.54 6.86
N PHE A 80 -15.31 2.30 7.83
CA PHE A 80 -15.56 2.03 9.23
C PHE A 80 -17.06 2.11 9.53
N LEU A 81 -17.70 3.25 9.23
CA LEU A 81 -19.12 3.46 9.48
C LEU A 81 -20.00 2.45 8.73
N VAL A 82 -19.68 2.17 7.47
CA VAL A 82 -20.37 1.13 6.68
C VAL A 82 -20.29 -0.24 7.37
N SER A 83 -19.17 -0.60 7.99
CA SER A 83 -19.04 -1.90 8.67
C SER A 83 -19.94 -2.04 9.92
N TRP A 84 -20.36 -0.92 10.50
CA TRP A 84 -21.25 -0.87 11.67
C TRP A 84 -22.74 -0.77 11.29
N ASP A 85 -23.05 -0.51 10.02
CA ASP A 85 -24.42 -0.44 9.53
C ASP A 85 -24.91 -1.83 9.11
N TYR A 86 -25.49 -2.54 10.08
CA TYR A 86 -25.95 -3.91 9.92
C TYR A 86 -26.95 -4.08 8.77
N ASP A 87 -27.94 -3.19 8.71
CA ASP A 87 -29.00 -3.23 7.70
C ASP A 87 -28.43 -2.96 6.32
N PHE A 88 -27.57 -1.94 6.18
CA PHE A 88 -26.92 -1.62 4.92
C PHE A 88 -26.06 -2.77 4.39
N VAL A 89 -25.25 -3.41 5.23
CA VAL A 89 -24.37 -4.52 4.82
C VAL A 89 -25.20 -5.71 4.35
N ASN A 90 -26.21 -6.11 5.13
CA ASN A 90 -27.06 -7.25 4.79
C ASN A 90 -27.90 -6.99 3.53
N GLU A 91 -28.49 -5.80 3.40
CA GLU A 91 -29.28 -5.44 2.23
C GLU A 91 -28.42 -5.38 0.96
N SER A 92 -27.24 -4.75 1.03
CA SER A 92 -26.34 -4.59 -0.10
C SER A 92 -25.81 -5.92 -0.65
N LEU A 93 -25.66 -6.93 0.21
CA LEU A 93 -25.10 -8.23 -0.14
C LEU A 93 -26.16 -9.34 -0.31
N ARG A 94 -27.43 -9.06 -0.02
CA ARG A 94 -28.52 -10.05 0.01
C ARG A 94 -28.62 -10.89 -1.26
N GLU A 95 -28.69 -10.23 -2.41
CA GLU A 95 -28.87 -10.94 -3.70
C GLU A 95 -27.61 -11.72 -4.09
N PHE A 96 -26.44 -11.19 -3.78
CA PHE A 96 -25.17 -11.86 -4.08
C PHE A 96 -24.98 -13.11 -3.19
N ALA A 97 -25.35 -13.04 -1.92
CA ALA A 97 -25.30 -14.17 -1.00
C ALA A 97 -26.22 -15.35 -1.39
N LYS A 98 -27.22 -15.13 -2.26
CA LYS A 98 -28.05 -16.22 -2.79
C LYS A 98 -27.27 -17.12 -3.76
N VAL A 99 -26.26 -16.56 -4.42
CA VAL A 99 -25.49 -17.24 -5.48
C VAL A 99 -24.04 -17.51 -5.12
N ASP A 100 -23.49 -16.82 -4.11
CA ASP A 100 -22.12 -17.01 -3.63
C ASP A 100 -22.10 -17.59 -2.21
N GLU A 101 -21.74 -18.87 -2.10
CA GLU A 101 -21.72 -19.59 -0.81
C GLU A 101 -20.71 -18.97 0.18
N PHE A 102 -19.58 -18.50 -0.32
CA PHE A 102 -18.54 -17.91 0.52
C PHE A 102 -19.05 -16.65 1.24
N THR A 103 -19.62 -15.70 0.49
CA THR A 103 -20.21 -14.48 1.06
C THR A 103 -21.39 -14.79 1.97
N ARG A 104 -22.24 -15.76 1.59
CA ARG A 104 -23.35 -16.20 2.46
C ARG A 104 -22.87 -16.64 3.84
N ARG A 105 -21.80 -17.43 3.91
CA ARG A 105 -21.22 -17.88 5.18
C ARG A 105 -20.64 -16.72 5.99
N LEU A 106 -20.01 -15.74 5.34
CA LEU A 106 -19.52 -14.53 6.03
C LEU A 106 -20.65 -13.70 6.63
N LEU A 107 -21.75 -13.50 5.88
CA LEU A 107 -22.93 -12.81 6.40
C LEU A 107 -23.57 -13.56 7.56
N GLN A 108 -23.62 -14.90 7.52
CA GLN A 108 -24.13 -15.69 8.64
C GLN A 108 -23.32 -15.44 9.92
N ILE A 109 -21.99 -15.45 9.84
CA ILE A 109 -21.12 -15.12 10.99
C ILE A 109 -21.39 -13.68 11.48
N TYR A 110 -21.50 -12.73 10.55
CA TYR A 110 -21.79 -11.33 10.86
C TYR A 110 -23.13 -11.17 11.60
N THR A 111 -24.19 -11.80 11.11
CA THR A 111 -25.52 -11.82 11.74
C THR A 111 -25.49 -12.45 13.12
N THR A 112 -24.86 -13.62 13.27
CA THR A 112 -24.77 -14.28 14.59
C THR A 112 -24.08 -13.39 15.62
N ILE A 113 -22.95 -12.76 15.27
CA ILE A 113 -22.24 -11.84 16.18
C ILE A 113 -23.09 -10.61 16.53
N TYR A 114 -23.84 -10.09 15.56
CA TYR A 114 -24.73 -8.95 15.79
C TYR A 114 -25.87 -9.30 16.76
N GLU A 115 -26.52 -10.45 16.58
CA GLU A 115 -27.63 -10.94 17.41
C GLU A 115 -27.18 -11.29 18.84
N GLU A 116 -26.00 -11.89 19.01
CA GLU A 116 -25.42 -12.20 20.32
C GLU A 116 -24.93 -10.95 21.09
N GLY A 117 -24.70 -9.85 20.36
CA GLY A 117 -24.16 -8.61 20.89
C GLY A 117 -22.63 -8.53 20.81
N ILE A 118 -22.13 -7.37 20.37
CA ILE A 118 -20.69 -7.17 20.14
C ILE A 118 -19.95 -6.96 21.47
N ASN A 119 -19.22 -7.99 21.91
CA ASN A 119 -18.44 -7.97 23.15
C ASN A 119 -17.04 -7.32 22.99
N GLN A 120 -16.47 -7.34 21.79
CA GLN A 120 -15.17 -6.73 21.50
C GLN A 120 -15.32 -5.24 21.16
N LYS A 121 -14.92 -4.37 22.10
CA LYS A 121 -15.05 -2.90 21.95
C LYS A 121 -13.91 -2.26 21.18
N THR A 122 -12.76 -2.92 21.08
CA THR A 122 -11.60 -2.41 20.36
C THR A 122 -11.55 -3.02 18.96
N VAL A 123 -11.66 -2.17 17.94
CA VAL A 123 -11.59 -2.57 16.53
C VAL A 123 -10.44 -1.83 15.85
N ILE A 124 -9.73 -2.54 14.97
CA ILE A 124 -8.68 -1.97 14.12
C ILE A 124 -9.13 -2.11 12.68
N GLN A 125 -8.96 -1.04 11.91
CA GLN A 125 -9.14 -1.10 10.46
C GLN A 125 -7.81 -0.79 9.77
N LEU A 126 -7.27 -1.83 9.13
CA LEU A 126 -6.11 -1.72 8.25
C LEU A 126 -6.61 -1.74 6.82
N GLN A 127 -6.60 -0.57 6.18
CA GLN A 127 -7.20 -0.37 4.86
C GLN A 127 -6.17 0.09 3.83
N ARG A 128 -6.32 -0.42 2.60
CA ARG A 128 -5.63 0.06 1.40
C ARG A 128 -6.62 0.45 0.32
N SER A 129 -6.47 1.66 -0.21
CA SER A 129 -7.25 2.15 -1.33
C SER A 129 -6.37 2.17 -2.58
N ASP A 130 -6.76 1.40 -3.59
CA ASP A 130 -6.04 1.22 -4.84
C ASP A 130 -6.64 2.15 -5.91
N TYR A 131 -5.78 2.88 -6.63
CA TYR A 131 -6.19 3.88 -7.61
C TYR A 131 -5.44 3.72 -8.93
N ILE A 132 -6.07 4.15 -10.03
CA ILE A 132 -5.45 4.24 -11.35
C ILE A 132 -5.59 5.68 -11.87
N CYS A 133 -4.54 6.15 -12.55
CA CYS A 133 -4.57 7.41 -13.29
C CYS A 133 -5.28 7.21 -14.63
N HIS A 134 -6.42 7.86 -14.83
CA HIS A 134 -7.16 7.84 -16.08
C HIS A 134 -6.88 9.13 -16.87
N SER A 135 -6.21 8.98 -18.02
CA SER A 135 -5.90 10.10 -18.92
C SER A 135 -7.12 10.44 -19.78
N THR A 136 -7.52 11.72 -19.75
CA THR A 136 -8.62 12.26 -20.55
C THR A 136 -8.15 13.49 -21.34
N VAL A 137 -8.97 13.97 -22.28
CA VAL A 137 -8.73 15.25 -22.97
C VAL A 137 -8.65 16.46 -22.04
N LYS A 138 -9.22 16.35 -20.82
CA LYS A 138 -9.20 17.41 -19.79
C LYS A 138 -8.05 17.26 -18.79
N GLY A 139 -7.17 16.26 -18.98
CA GLY A 139 -6.06 15.94 -18.09
C GLY A 139 -6.20 14.59 -17.40
N VAL A 140 -5.30 14.33 -16.45
CA VAL A 140 -5.26 13.08 -15.67
C VAL A 140 -6.24 13.15 -14.51
N GLN A 141 -7.06 12.12 -14.34
CA GLN A 141 -7.99 11.97 -13.23
C GLN A 141 -7.61 10.77 -12.37
N LEU A 142 -7.75 10.90 -11.05
CA LEU A 142 -7.63 9.77 -10.12
C LEU A 142 -8.95 8.98 -10.10
N LYS A 143 -8.89 7.67 -10.30
CA LYS A 143 -10.04 6.76 -10.17
C LYS A 143 -9.73 5.66 -9.17
N GLN A 144 -10.60 5.48 -8.18
CA GLN A 144 -10.49 4.38 -7.23
C GLN A 144 -10.96 3.09 -7.91
N VAL A 145 -10.17 2.02 -7.77
CA VAL A 145 -10.46 0.72 -8.38
C VAL A 145 -10.91 -0.27 -7.32
N LYS A 146 -10.29 -0.22 -6.14
CA LYS A 146 -10.59 -1.17 -5.06
C LYS A 146 -10.29 -0.57 -3.69
N VAL A 147 -11.08 -0.95 -2.70
CA VAL A 147 -10.73 -0.83 -1.30
C VAL A 147 -10.49 -2.22 -0.73
N ASN A 148 -9.37 -2.40 -0.03
CA ASN A 148 -9.01 -3.65 0.61
C ASN A 148 -9.00 -3.42 2.13
N VAL A 149 -9.86 -4.15 2.82
CA VAL A 149 -9.93 -4.20 4.28
C VAL A 149 -9.42 -5.58 4.70
N MET A 150 -8.11 -5.64 4.99
CA MET A 150 -7.34 -6.83 5.39
C MET A 150 -7.24 -8.01 4.37
N PRO A 151 -6.10 -8.75 4.34
CA PRO A 151 -4.80 -8.31 4.79
C PRO A 151 -4.30 -7.23 3.83
N ALA A 152 -3.90 -6.08 4.38
CA ALA A 152 -3.25 -5.03 3.62
C ALA A 152 -1.82 -5.47 3.25
N ASP A 153 -1.73 -6.45 2.36
CA ASP A 153 -0.48 -6.99 1.84
C ASP A 153 0.35 -5.88 1.17
N GLY A 154 1.67 -6.04 1.22
CA GLY A 154 2.62 -5.17 0.54
C GLY A 154 2.94 -3.84 1.23
N GLY A 155 2.46 -3.62 2.47
CA GLY A 155 2.82 -2.45 3.27
C GLY A 155 4.33 -2.37 3.52
N SER A 156 4.95 -3.45 4.01
CA SER A 156 6.40 -3.55 4.21
C SER A 156 7.19 -3.48 2.90
N MET A 157 6.71 -4.15 1.86
CA MET A 157 7.32 -4.13 0.54
C MET A 157 7.32 -2.73 -0.08
N GLY A 158 6.27 -1.92 0.16
CA GLY A 158 6.22 -0.53 -0.32
C GLY A 158 7.24 0.37 0.36
N ASP A 159 7.47 0.19 1.66
CA ASP A 159 8.51 0.90 2.42
C ASP A 159 9.92 0.54 1.92
N LEU A 160 10.19 -0.76 1.74
CA LEU A 160 11.46 -1.24 1.19
C LEU A 160 11.70 -0.73 -0.24
N CYS A 161 10.68 -0.76 -1.11
CA CYS A 161 10.78 -0.22 -2.48
C CYS A 161 11.14 1.27 -2.47
N THR A 162 10.55 2.06 -1.57
CA THR A 162 10.85 3.48 -1.40
C THR A 162 12.32 3.71 -1.00
N LYS A 163 12.83 2.90 -0.07
CA LYS A 163 14.23 2.97 0.38
C LYS A 163 15.20 2.57 -0.74
N MET A 164 14.90 1.49 -1.46
CA MET A 164 15.66 1.03 -2.62
C MET A 164 15.75 2.10 -3.71
N HIS A 165 14.60 2.68 -4.11
CA HIS A 165 14.57 3.76 -5.12
C HIS A 165 15.34 4.99 -4.64
N THR A 166 15.28 5.33 -3.35
CA THR A 166 16.08 6.41 -2.78
C THR A 166 17.57 6.17 -2.97
N ASP A 167 18.05 4.94 -2.74
CA ASP A 167 19.46 4.59 -2.89
C ASP A 167 19.88 4.50 -4.36
N ILE A 168 19.02 3.99 -5.24
CA ILE A 168 19.26 4.01 -6.70
C ILE A 168 19.44 5.44 -7.20
N PHE A 169 18.62 6.40 -6.76
CA PHE A 169 18.77 7.80 -7.14
C PHE A 169 20.10 8.39 -6.67
N ARG A 170 20.60 7.99 -5.49
CA ARG A 170 21.93 8.39 -5.02
C ARG A 170 23.04 7.84 -5.93
N VAL A 171 22.96 6.58 -6.35
CA VAL A 171 23.91 5.95 -7.30
C VAL A 171 23.90 6.67 -8.66
N LEU A 172 22.74 7.20 -9.06
CA LEU A 172 22.58 8.01 -10.27
C LEU A 172 23.02 9.48 -10.11
N GLY A 173 23.54 9.87 -8.94
CA GLY A 173 24.09 11.20 -8.69
C GLY A 173 23.05 12.27 -8.33
N PHE A 174 21.82 11.90 -7.98
CA PHE A 174 20.80 12.85 -7.53
C PHE A 174 21.11 13.33 -6.10
N ALA A 175 20.94 14.63 -5.86
CA ALA A 175 21.11 15.17 -4.52
C ALA A 175 19.97 14.70 -3.60
N LYS A 176 20.25 14.52 -2.30
CA LYS A 176 19.27 14.06 -1.31
C LYS A 176 17.94 14.83 -1.38
N LYS A 177 17.99 16.16 -1.45
CA LYS A 177 16.81 17.03 -1.53
C LYS A 177 15.98 16.80 -2.81
N GLU A 178 16.64 16.47 -3.91
CA GLU A 178 15.97 16.16 -5.18
C GLU A 178 15.28 14.80 -5.09
N THR A 179 15.98 13.79 -4.55
CA THR A 179 15.43 12.45 -4.33
C THR A 179 14.21 12.48 -3.40
N GLU A 180 14.25 13.20 -2.29
CA GLU A 180 13.12 13.35 -1.36
C GLU A 180 11.90 14.01 -2.00
N ARG A 181 12.10 14.83 -3.05
CA ARG A 181 11.01 15.41 -3.83
C ARG A 181 10.39 14.41 -4.83
N LEU A 182 11.16 13.45 -5.30
CA LEU A 182 10.76 12.51 -6.35
C LEU A 182 10.25 11.19 -5.79
N VAL A 183 10.76 10.78 -4.63
CA VAL A 183 10.42 9.55 -3.93
C VAL A 183 9.81 9.95 -2.58
N PRO A 184 8.47 9.98 -2.47
CA PRO A 184 7.80 10.35 -1.23
C PRO A 184 8.18 9.41 -0.08
N LYS A 185 8.30 9.96 1.13
CA LYS A 185 8.53 9.15 2.32
C LYS A 185 7.39 8.15 2.51
N ASN A 186 7.75 6.89 2.74
CA ASN A 186 6.81 5.83 3.06
C ASN A 186 7.13 5.28 4.46
N ASN A 187 6.12 5.19 5.32
CA ASN A 187 6.22 4.70 6.69
C ASN A 187 5.09 3.71 7.01
N SER A 188 4.54 3.05 5.98
CA SER A 188 3.46 2.06 6.08
C SER A 188 3.76 0.97 7.13
N THR A 189 4.97 0.39 7.12
CA THR A 189 5.38 -0.67 8.06
C THR A 189 5.27 -0.22 9.51
N ALA A 190 5.88 0.93 9.83
CA ALA A 190 5.87 1.48 11.19
C ALA A 190 4.45 1.90 11.61
N THR A 191 3.66 2.44 10.68
CA THR A 191 2.26 2.83 10.95
C THR A 191 1.39 1.61 11.26
N HIS A 192 1.56 0.52 10.54
CA HIS A 192 0.89 -0.76 10.84
C HIS A 192 1.31 -1.34 12.18
N ALA A 193 2.62 -1.43 12.44
CA ALA A 193 3.14 -1.96 13.69
C ALA A 193 2.63 -1.15 14.89
N ALA A 194 2.63 0.19 14.78
CA ALA A 194 2.09 1.07 15.80
C ALA A 194 0.59 0.87 16.01
N ALA A 195 -0.18 0.64 14.94
CA ALA A 195 -1.62 0.39 15.04
C ALA A 195 -1.94 -0.92 15.77
N LEU A 196 -1.22 -1.99 15.42
CA LEU A 196 -1.34 -3.30 16.07
C LEU A 196 -0.93 -3.22 17.55
N PHE A 197 0.21 -2.60 17.85
CA PHE A 197 0.68 -2.41 19.22
C PHE A 197 -0.33 -1.64 20.08
N ARG A 198 -0.89 -0.57 19.53
CA ARG A 198 -1.89 0.27 20.18
C ARG A 198 -3.14 -0.48 20.58
N ALA A 199 -3.63 -1.33 19.69
CA ALA A 199 -4.81 -2.14 19.96
C ALA A 199 -4.52 -3.27 20.94
N TRP A 200 -3.34 -3.90 20.85
CA TRP A 200 -2.90 -4.90 21.81
C TRP A 200 -2.81 -4.33 23.23
N TYR A 201 -2.27 -3.12 23.38
CA TYR A 201 -2.15 -2.47 24.68
C TYR A 201 -3.50 -1.96 25.24
N GLY A 202 -4.56 -1.88 24.42
CA GLY A 202 -5.85 -1.33 24.84
C GLY A 202 -5.82 0.19 25.06
N LEU A 203 -4.91 0.92 24.40
CA LEU A 203 -4.77 2.39 24.54
C LEU A 203 -5.95 3.21 24.00
N PHE A 204 -7.02 2.56 23.53
CA PHE A 204 -8.18 3.24 22.97
C PHE A 204 -9.44 2.82 23.72
N SER A 205 -10.09 3.81 24.35
CA SER A 205 -11.46 3.73 24.84
C SER A 205 -12.50 3.92 23.72
N THR A 206 -12.06 4.18 22.47
CA THR A 206 -12.94 4.43 21.32
C THR A 206 -12.44 3.76 20.03
N TRP A 207 -13.14 2.70 19.66
CA TRP A 207 -13.59 2.18 18.36
C TRP A 207 -12.71 2.09 17.10
N ALA A 208 -11.61 2.83 16.89
CA ALA A 208 -10.83 2.65 15.65
C ALA A 208 -9.36 3.10 15.72
N VAL A 209 -8.45 2.24 15.24
CA VAL A 209 -7.10 2.64 14.83
C VAL A 209 -6.98 2.54 13.32
N PHE A 210 -6.72 3.69 12.67
CA PHE A 210 -6.54 3.78 11.22
C PHE A 210 -5.06 3.75 10.86
N ALA A 211 -4.63 2.70 10.18
CA ALA A 211 -3.30 2.66 9.58
C ALA A 211 -3.38 3.05 8.10
N ARG A 212 -2.52 3.99 7.70
CA ARG A 212 -2.37 4.40 6.32
C ARG A 212 -1.46 3.42 5.60
N THR A 213 -1.99 2.75 4.59
CA THR A 213 -1.16 2.05 3.62
C THR A 213 -0.94 2.90 2.40
N SER A 214 0.26 2.79 1.84
CA SER A 214 0.71 3.56 0.70
C SER A 214 -0.29 3.47 -0.46
N CYS A 215 -0.54 4.60 -1.13
CA CYS A 215 -1.15 4.60 -2.44
C CYS A 215 -0.19 3.90 -3.41
N ARG A 216 -0.61 2.79 -4.01
CA ARG A 216 0.09 2.22 -5.17
C ARG A 216 -0.58 2.76 -6.43
N PHE A 217 0.26 3.28 -7.31
CA PHE A 217 -0.07 3.72 -8.67
C PHE A 217 0.48 2.70 -9.65
#